data_AF-A0A285BL74-F1
#
_entry.id   AF-A0A285BL74-F1
#
_cell.length_a   1.000
_cell.length_b   1.000
_cell.length_c   1.000
_cell.angle_alpha   90.00
_cell.angle_beta   90.00
_cell.angle_gamma   90.00
#
_symmetry.space_group_name_H-M   'P 1'
#
loop_
_entity.id
_entity.type
_entity.pdbx_description
1 polymer ?
#
loop_
_entity_poly.entity_id
_entity_poly.type
_entity_poly.pdbx_seq_one_letter_code
_entity_poly.pdbx_strand_id
1 'polypeptide(L)'
;MPIRCAPQPGEALDSWLEFTAARLTCPFTDVLSALGLPNRETATAALVLPAWTIRLTRDERAAITAVTGIAEDVLTAMTFQPFDGHAVDILPGF
;
A
#
# COMPACT_ATOMS: atom_id res chain seq x y z
N MET A 1 16.55 3.25 19.85
CA MET A 1 17.08 3.40 18.47
C MET A 1 15.99 4.02 17.60
N PRO A 2 16.25 5.10 16.85
CA PRO A 2 15.23 5.68 15.99
C PRO A 2 15.20 4.86 14.70
N ILE A 3 14.36 3.84 14.66
CA ILE A 3 14.11 3.16 13.40
C ILE A 3 13.43 4.22 12.51
N ARG A 4 14.00 4.57 11.36
CA ARG A 4 13.31 5.42 10.39
C ARG A 4 12.44 4.47 9.56
N CYS A 5 11.12 4.62 9.61
CA CYS A 5 10.19 3.80 8.80
C CYS A 5 10.14 4.31 7.35
N ALA A 6 11.31 4.65 6.81
CA ALA A 6 11.40 4.98 5.39
C ALA A 6 11.22 3.68 4.60
N PRO A 7 10.37 3.67 3.57
CA PRO A 7 10.25 2.52 2.69
C PRO A 7 11.59 2.21 2.01
N GLN A 8 11.85 0.93 1.75
CA GLN A 8 12.98 0.49 0.96
C GLN A 8 12.73 0.73 -0.53
N PRO A 9 13.77 1.02 -1.34
CA PRO A 9 13.62 1.12 -2.79
C PRO A 9 13.06 -0.18 -3.37
N GLY A 10 11.91 -0.09 -4.05
CA GLY A 10 11.22 -1.26 -4.64
C GLY A 10 10.37 -2.07 -3.67
N GLU A 11 10.21 -1.61 -2.42
CA GLU A 11 9.26 -2.20 -1.47
C GLU A 11 7.82 -1.92 -1.93
N ALA A 12 6.97 -2.94 -1.84
CA ALA A 12 5.56 -2.78 -2.13
C ALA A 12 4.86 -2.00 -1.02
N LEU A 13 3.83 -1.22 -1.39
CA LEU A 13 3.09 -0.39 -0.44
C LEU A 13 2.45 -1.21 0.69
N ASP A 14 1.86 -2.37 0.38
CA ASP A 14 1.29 -3.30 1.37
C ASP A 14 2.35 -3.81 2.36
N SER A 15 3.52 -4.22 1.86
CA SER A 15 4.62 -4.71 2.69
C SER A 15 5.15 -3.64 3.65
N TRP A 16 5.33 -2.41 3.18
CA TRP A 16 5.75 -1.30 4.03
C TRP A 16 4.71 -0.94 5.10
N LEU A 17 3.41 -0.99 4.75
CA LEU A 17 2.33 -0.77 5.70
C LEU A 17 2.25 -1.87 6.76
N GLU A 18 2.46 -3.13 6.38
CA GLU A 18 2.53 -4.25 7.31
C GLU A 18 3.71 -4.11 8.27
N PHE A 19 4.88 -3.74 7.76
CA PHE A 19 6.05 -3.43 8.58
C PHE A 19 5.77 -2.27 9.55
N THR A 20 5.07 -1.24 9.07
CA THR A 20 4.66 -0.08 9.89
C THR A 20 3.69 -0.49 10.99
N ALA A 21 2.69 -1.34 10.70
CA ALA A 21 1.75 -1.87 11.67
C ALA A 21 2.43 -2.74 12.73
N ALA A 22 3.28 -3.67 12.30
CA ALA A 22 4.06 -4.54 13.19
C ALA A 22 4.94 -3.71 14.14
N ARG A 23 5.52 -2.62 13.62
CA ARG A 23 6.36 -1.72 14.41
C ARG A 23 5.57 -0.85 15.38
N LEU A 24 4.40 -0.34 14.97
CA LEU A 24 3.51 0.41 15.85
C LEU A 24 2.78 -0.50 16.85
N THR A 25 2.95 -1.82 16.72
CA THR A 25 2.24 -2.83 17.53
C THR A 25 0.73 -2.60 17.47
N CYS A 26 0.24 -2.21 16.30
CA CYS A 26 -1.18 -1.98 16.06
C CYS A 26 -1.70 -2.92 14.96
N PRO A 27 -3.00 -3.20 14.96
CA PRO A 27 -3.65 -3.87 13.85
C PRO A 27 -3.38 -3.16 12.52
N PHE A 28 -3.14 -3.93 11.46
CA PHE A 28 -2.98 -3.39 10.11
C PHE A 28 -4.17 -2.52 9.69
N THR A 29 -5.37 -2.88 10.14
CA THR A 29 -6.61 -2.13 9.92
C THR A 29 -6.59 -0.72 10.52
N ASP A 30 -5.87 -0.52 11.62
CA ASP A 30 -5.75 0.77 12.29
C ASP A 30 -4.79 1.68 11.52
N VAL A 31 -3.73 1.10 10.94
CA VAL A 31 -2.84 1.83 10.01
C VAL A 31 -3.61 2.26 8.77
N LEU A 32 -4.38 1.37 8.15
CA LEU A 32 -5.21 1.71 6.98
C LEU A 32 -6.20 2.82 7.33
N SER A 33 -6.88 2.72 8.49
CA SER A 33 -7.84 3.73 8.95
C SER A 33 -7.18 5.08 9.21
N ALA A 34 -5.99 5.10 9.84
CA ALA A 34 -5.23 6.32 10.10
C ALA A 34 -4.74 7.01 8.82
N LEU A 35 -4.49 6.23 7.76
CA LEU A 35 -4.08 6.72 6.44
C LEU A 35 -5.26 7.03 5.51
N GLY A 36 -6.50 6.77 5.95
CA GLY A 36 -7.70 6.94 5.13
C GLY A 36 -7.84 5.91 4.00
N LEU A 37 -7.11 4.79 4.06
CA LEU A 37 -7.15 3.75 3.05
C LEU A 37 -8.33 2.80 3.29
N PRO A 38 -9.06 2.40 2.23
CA PRO A 38 -10.15 1.46 2.37
C PRO A 38 -9.63 0.08 2.77
N ASN A 39 -10.10 -0.41 3.93
CA ASN A 39 -9.71 -1.70 4.51
C ASN A 39 -10.44 -2.89 3.84
N ARG A 40 -11.60 -2.63 3.21
CA ARG A 40 -12.38 -3.60 2.43
C ARG A 40 -13.21 -2.83 1.42
N GLU A 41 -13.08 -3.14 0.13
CA GLU A 41 -14.13 -2.77 -0.81
C GLU A 41 -15.43 -3.45 -0.34
N THR A 42 -16.30 -2.64 0.21
CA THR A 42 -17.59 -3.10 0.71
C THR A 42 -18.49 -3.27 -0.50
N ALA A 43 -18.55 -4.48 -1.07
CA ALA A 43 -19.77 -5.04 -1.68
C ALA A 43 -19.65 -6.41 -2.33
N THR A 44 -18.46 -6.91 -2.71
CA THR A 44 -18.42 -8.18 -3.47
C THR A 44 -17.21 -9.02 -3.12
N ALA A 45 -17.49 -10.18 -2.53
CA ALA A 45 -16.54 -11.17 -2.05
C ALA A 45 -15.79 -11.87 -3.20
N ALA A 46 -14.87 -11.15 -3.84
CA ALA A 46 -13.75 -11.75 -4.55
C ALA A 46 -12.47 -11.28 -3.86
N LEU A 47 -11.44 -12.13 -3.87
CA LEU A 47 -10.08 -11.87 -3.38
C LEU A 47 -9.39 -10.79 -4.25
N VAL A 48 -10.00 -9.62 -4.39
CA VAL A 48 -9.50 -8.51 -5.16
C VAL A 48 -8.51 -7.77 -4.26
N LEU A 49 -7.26 -7.69 -4.71
CA LEU A 49 -6.25 -6.86 -4.08
C LEU A 49 -6.80 -5.44 -3.91
N PRO A 50 -6.64 -4.79 -2.74
CA PRO A 50 -7.19 -3.46 -2.54
C PRO A 50 -6.68 -2.48 -3.62
N ALA A 51 -7.56 -1.66 -4.20
CA ALA A 51 -7.20 -0.79 -5.33
C ALA A 51 -5.95 0.09 -5.05
N TRP A 52 -5.73 0.48 -3.80
CA TRP A 52 -4.57 1.27 -3.37
C TRP A 52 -3.21 0.55 -3.51
N THR A 53 -3.20 -0.78 -3.57
CA THR A 53 -1.97 -1.56 -3.87
C THR A 53 -1.54 -1.40 -5.33
N ILE A 54 -2.51 -1.20 -6.22
CA ILE A 54 -2.28 -1.00 -7.66
C ILE A 54 -2.06 0.47 -7.96
N ARG A 55 -2.93 1.34 -7.45
CA ARG A 55 -2.90 2.77 -7.73
C ARG A 55 -3.48 3.55 -6.56
N LEU A 56 -2.70 4.48 -6.04
CA LEU A 56 -3.22 5.50 -5.14
C LEU A 56 -3.90 6.63 -5.92
N THR A 57 -5.05 7.09 -5.42
CA THR A 57 -5.64 8.36 -5.84
C THR A 57 -4.80 9.54 -5.37
N ARG A 58 -5.07 10.73 -5.91
CA ARG A 58 -4.35 11.96 -5.47
C ARG A 58 -4.61 12.26 -4.00
N ASP A 59 -5.84 12.07 -3.54
CA ASP A 59 -6.24 12.38 -2.17
C ASP A 59 -5.62 11.39 -1.17
N GLU A 60 -5.57 10.10 -1.51
CA GLU A 60 -4.87 9.09 -0.69
C GLU A 60 -3.37 9.36 -0.62
N ARG A 61 -2.72 9.74 -1.72
CA ARG A 61 -1.30 10.15 -1.70
C ARG A 61 -1.05 11.33 -0.79
N ALA A 62 -1.89 12.36 -0.87
CA ALA A 62 -1.78 13.54 -0.02
C ALA A 62 -1.99 13.20 1.46
N ALA A 63 -2.96 12.32 1.77
CA ALA A 63 -3.22 11.86 3.13
C ALA A 63 -2.03 11.06 3.70
N ILE A 64 -1.50 10.09 2.95
CA ILE A 64 -0.34 9.30 3.38
C ILE A 64 0.88 10.21 3.55
N THR A 65 1.12 11.13 2.62
CA THR A 65 2.24 12.10 2.70
C THR A 65 2.11 12.99 3.94
N ALA A 66 0.91 13.47 4.24
CA ALA A 66 0.67 14.31 5.41
C ALA A 66 0.91 13.57 6.73
N VAL A 67 0.53 12.29 6.81
CA VAL A 67 0.66 11.46 8.03
C VAL A 67 2.08 10.91 8.20
N THR A 68 2.70 10.47 7.13
CA THR A 68 3.98 9.71 7.17
C THR A 68 5.21 10.55 6.81
N GLY A 69 5.01 11.69 6.14
CA GLY A 69 6.10 12.53 5.62
C GLY A 69 6.83 11.92 4.42
N ILE A 70 6.37 10.80 3.88
CA ILE A 70 6.91 10.18 2.66
C ILE A 70 6.40 10.94 1.44
N ALA A 71 7.29 11.26 0.50
CA ALA A 71 6.93 12.02 -0.69
C ALA A 71 6.06 11.21 -1.66
N GLU A 72 5.16 11.91 -2.38
CA GLU A 72 4.17 11.31 -3.27
C GLU A 72 4.77 10.48 -4.43
N ASP A 73 5.97 10.83 -4.87
CA ASP A 73 6.74 10.13 -5.90
C ASP A 73 7.19 8.75 -5.41
N VAL A 74 7.67 8.67 -4.17
CA VAL A 74 8.04 7.40 -3.52
C VAL A 74 6.81 6.51 -3.35
N LEU A 75 5.68 7.08 -2.87
CA LEU A 75 4.43 6.34 -2.75
C LEU A 75 3.95 5.78 -4.09
N THR A 76 4.09 6.53 -5.17
CA THR A 76 3.72 6.08 -6.52
C THR A 76 4.63 4.95 -7.01
N ALA A 77 5.93 5.02 -6.72
CA ALA A 77 6.88 3.97 -7.09
C ALA A 77 6.68 2.65 -6.31
N MET A 78 6.07 2.71 -5.13
CA MET A 78 5.72 1.55 -4.30
C MET A 78 4.40 0.87 -4.70
N THR A 79 3.61 1.52 -5.55
CA THR A 79 2.38 0.94 -6.12
C THR A 79 2.68 0.29 -7.47
N PHE A 80 1.86 -0.68 -7.88
CA PHE A 80 1.91 -1.26 -9.23
C PHE A 80 1.42 -0.30 -10.34
N GLN A 81 1.30 1.01 -10.09
CA GLN A 81 0.89 2.00 -11.09
C GLN A 81 1.77 1.99 -12.37
N PRO A 82 3.08 1.64 -12.32
CA PRO A 82 3.88 1.39 -13.53
C PRO A 82 3.61 0.06 -14.25
N PHE A 83 2.91 -0.88 -13.60
CA PHE A 83 2.63 -2.24 -14.06
C PHE A 83 1.12 -2.50 -14.31
N ASP A 84 0.29 -1.46 -14.34
CA ASP A 84 -1.17 -1.47 -14.58
C ASP A 84 -1.52 -1.88 -16.04
N GLY A 85 -0.93 -2.99 -16.49
CA GLY A 85 -0.85 -3.50 -17.85
C GLY A 85 0.07 -4.73 -18.03
N HIS A 86 0.84 -5.12 -17.01
CA HIS A 86 1.66 -6.34 -16.98
C HIS A 86 1.24 -7.25 -15.83
N ALA A 87 -0.04 -7.61 -15.77
CA ALA A 87 -0.43 -8.81 -15.03
C ALA A 87 0.28 -10.00 -15.69
N VAL A 88 1.29 -10.54 -15.02
CA VAL A 88 1.91 -11.81 -15.42
C VAL A 88 0.89 -12.89 -15.10
N ASP A 89 0.20 -13.39 -16.13
CA ASP A 89 -0.55 -14.63 -16.05
C ASP A 89 0.44 -15.77 -15.75
N ILE A 90 0.51 -16.17 -14.49
CA ILE A 90 1.18 -17.42 -14.12
C ILE A 90 0.23 -18.53 -14.54
N LEU A 91 0.34 -18.98 -15.79
CA LEU A 91 -0.34 -20.19 -16.26
C LEU A 91 0.16 -21.36 -15.38
N PRO A 92 -0.73 -22.11 -14.72
CA PRO A 92 -0.33 -23.30 -13.98
C PRO A 92 0.24 -24.31 -14.99
N GLY A 93 1.48 -24.73 -14.75
CA GLY A 93 2.18 -25.70 -15.58
C GLY A 93 1.47 -27.06 -15.59
N PHE A 94 1.46 -27.66 -16.79
CA PHE A 94 0.98 -28.97 -17.25
C PHE A 94 0.88 -30.12 -16.22
#